data_AF-A0A6C0BD63-F1
#
_entry.id   AF-A0A6C0BD63-F1
#
_cell.length_a   1.000
_cell.length_b   1.000
_cell.length_c   1.000
_cell.angle_alpha   90.00
_cell.angle_beta   90.00
_cell.angle_gamma   90.00
#
_symmetry.space_group_name_H-M   'P 1'
#
loop_
_entity.id
_entity.type
_entity.pdbx_description
1 polymer ?
#
loop_
_entity_poly.entity_id
_entity_poly.type
_entity_poly.pdbx_seq_one_letter_code
_entity_poly.pdbx_strand_id
1 'polypeptide(L)'
;MNAGLLGLFSFYLIGRGDVGAEVIAIPAISSSKYILLSTTKESTSEWAHYLSWFLTTPIMLYLIFSLNNMPLNRMAVLIAMNQIMIGSGYMAEGKDAWFWFIGGCFAFLPILYEFAILEKGIPLIVLTVVTWSLYPVVWALFHKKLITPGTRNISYSFLDFTSKAGLITLYLIEKGQLKI
;
A
#
# COMPACT_ATOMS: atom_id res chain seq x y z
N MET A 1 -4.19 -16.77 -4.95
CA MET A 1 -4.42 -16.25 -6.31
C MET A 1 -4.44 -14.72 -6.22
N ASN A 2 -3.51 -14.01 -6.91
CA ASN A 2 -3.53 -12.58 -7.31
C ASN A 2 -2.14 -12.02 -7.72
N ALA A 3 -1.04 -12.79 -7.60
CA ALA A 3 0.27 -12.43 -8.15
C ALA A 3 0.21 -12.08 -9.64
N GLY A 4 -0.61 -12.83 -10.39
CA GLY A 4 -0.71 -12.72 -11.84
C GLY A 4 -1.20 -11.36 -12.32
N LEU A 5 -2.20 -10.75 -11.66
CA LEU A 5 -2.77 -9.48 -12.13
C LEU A 5 -1.80 -8.31 -11.93
N LEU A 6 -1.17 -8.20 -10.76
CA LEU A 6 -0.16 -7.17 -10.51
C LEU A 6 1.11 -7.41 -11.34
N GLY A 7 1.50 -8.67 -11.56
CA GLY A 7 2.59 -9.02 -12.45
C GLY A 7 2.32 -8.62 -13.90
N LEU A 8 1.13 -8.98 -14.44
CA LEU A 8 0.70 -8.59 -15.78
C LEU A 8 0.62 -7.07 -15.92
N PHE A 9 0.12 -6.37 -14.89
CA PHE A 9 0.09 -4.91 -14.89
C PHE A 9 1.50 -4.31 -14.90
N SER A 10 2.44 -4.88 -14.14
CA SER A 10 3.85 -4.49 -14.20
C SER A 10 4.46 -4.72 -15.59
N PHE A 11 4.19 -5.86 -16.22
CA PHE A 11 4.67 -6.16 -17.58
C PHE A 11 4.05 -5.23 -18.63
N TYR A 12 2.77 -4.90 -18.49
CA TYR A 12 2.09 -3.91 -19.34
C TYR A 12 2.80 -2.56 -19.26
N LEU A 13 3.12 -2.09 -18.05
CA LEU A 13 3.85 -0.83 -17.84
C LEU A 13 5.27 -0.86 -18.43
N ILE A 14 5.98 -1.98 -18.25
CA ILE A 14 7.32 -2.17 -18.86
C ILE A 14 7.23 -2.12 -20.39
N GLY A 15 6.26 -2.83 -20.98
CA GLY A 15 6.06 -2.85 -22.44
C GLY A 15 5.69 -1.49 -23.02
N ARG A 16 5.16 -0.60 -22.19
CA ARG A 16 4.82 0.78 -22.56
C ARG A 16 6.06 1.68 -22.71
N GLY A 17 7.12 1.42 -21.94
CA GLY A 17 8.44 2.04 -22.06
C GLY A 17 8.55 3.54 -21.72
N ASP A 18 7.42 4.25 -21.54
CA ASP A 18 7.33 5.69 -21.29
C ASP A 18 7.07 6.07 -19.82
N VAL A 19 7.07 5.08 -18.91
CA VAL A 19 6.77 5.27 -17.48
C VAL A 19 8.01 5.14 -16.60
N GLY A 20 8.05 5.92 -15.52
CA GLY A 20 9.17 5.93 -14.57
C GLY A 20 9.33 4.61 -13.79
N ALA A 21 10.55 4.35 -13.32
CA ALA A 21 10.89 3.13 -12.57
C ALA A 21 10.09 3.01 -11.28
N GLU A 22 9.80 4.14 -10.62
CA GLU A 22 8.97 4.23 -9.43
C GLU A 22 7.54 3.72 -9.65
N VAL A 23 7.00 3.89 -10.86
CA VAL A 23 5.66 3.42 -11.24
C VAL A 23 5.65 1.89 -11.44
N ILE A 24 6.71 1.34 -12.03
CA ILE A 24 6.86 -0.11 -12.26
C ILE A 24 7.18 -0.84 -10.94
N ALA A 25 7.98 -0.22 -10.06
CA ALA A 25 8.46 -0.85 -8.84
C ALA A 25 7.32 -1.28 -7.90
N ILE A 26 6.26 -0.47 -7.78
CA ILE A 26 5.13 -0.76 -6.89
C ILE A 26 4.44 -2.12 -7.20
N PRO A 27 3.94 -2.37 -8.43
CA PRO A 27 3.28 -3.63 -8.77
C PRO A 27 4.27 -4.79 -8.86
N ALA A 28 5.52 -4.52 -9.30
CA ALA A 28 6.59 -5.51 -9.29
C ALA A 28 6.85 -6.05 -7.87
N ILE A 29 7.18 -5.17 -6.91
CA ILE A 29 7.44 -5.57 -5.52
C ILE A 29 6.23 -6.30 -4.92
N SER A 30 5.02 -5.78 -5.17
CA SER A 30 3.80 -6.39 -4.61
C SER A 30 3.47 -7.75 -5.21
N SER A 31 3.77 -7.98 -6.49
CA SER A 31 3.57 -9.29 -7.13
C SER A 31 4.64 -10.29 -6.69
N SER A 32 5.91 -9.86 -6.54
CA SER A 32 7.01 -10.69 -6.05
C SER A 32 6.74 -11.28 -4.67
N LYS A 33 6.07 -10.53 -3.78
CA LYS A 33 5.61 -11.05 -2.48
C LYS A 33 4.78 -12.33 -2.64
N TYR A 34 3.84 -12.37 -3.58
CA TYR A 34 2.94 -13.52 -3.73
C TYR A 34 3.66 -14.74 -4.30
N ILE A 35 4.75 -14.55 -5.04
CA ILE A 35 5.65 -15.64 -5.42
C ILE A 35 6.32 -16.19 -4.16
N LEU A 36 6.86 -15.32 -3.30
CA LEU A 36 7.49 -15.73 -2.05
C LEU A 36 6.51 -16.44 -1.09
N LEU A 37 5.29 -15.93 -0.94
CA LEU A 37 4.25 -16.58 -0.12
C LEU A 37 3.78 -17.93 -0.70
N SER A 38 3.91 -18.14 -2.01
CA SER A 38 3.57 -19.42 -2.65
C SER A 38 4.59 -20.52 -2.38
N THR A 39 5.83 -20.17 -1.99
CA THR A 39 6.90 -21.13 -1.69
C THR A 39 6.99 -21.49 -0.21
N THR A 40 6.39 -20.70 0.67
CA THR A 40 6.32 -20.97 2.11
C THR A 40 5.13 -21.86 2.46
N LYS A 41 5.37 -22.97 3.18
CA LYS A 41 4.31 -23.89 3.65
C LYS A 41 3.37 -23.26 4.70
N GLU A 42 3.79 -22.19 5.36
CA GLU A 42 3.00 -21.49 6.37
C GLU A 42 2.03 -20.48 5.73
N SER A 43 0.75 -20.82 5.72
CA SER A 43 -0.35 -19.95 5.29
C SER A 43 -0.58 -18.72 6.20
N THR A 44 0.22 -18.58 7.25
CA THR A 44 0.12 -17.59 8.33
C THR A 44 1.17 -16.48 8.26
N SER A 45 2.08 -16.53 7.29
CA SER A 45 3.23 -15.63 7.19
C SER A 45 2.84 -14.18 6.86
N GLU A 46 2.57 -13.38 7.89
CA GLU A 46 2.17 -11.96 7.78
C GLU A 46 3.34 -11.04 7.37
N TRP A 47 4.57 -11.39 7.72
CA TRP A 47 5.75 -10.55 7.50
C TRP A 47 5.94 -10.13 6.04
N ALA A 48 5.58 -11.00 5.09
CA ALA A 48 5.72 -10.72 3.67
C ALA A 48 4.79 -9.58 3.23
N HIS A 49 3.60 -9.47 3.84
CA HIS A 49 2.70 -8.34 3.63
C HIS A 49 3.34 -7.04 4.13
N TYR A 50 3.82 -7.03 5.37
CA TYR A 50 4.46 -5.86 5.96
C TYR A 50 5.73 -5.44 5.22
N LEU A 51 6.58 -6.37 4.77
CA LEU A 51 7.76 -6.04 3.96
C LEU A 51 7.35 -5.39 2.63
N SER A 52 6.35 -5.95 1.95
CA SER A 52 5.85 -5.37 0.70
C SER A 52 5.27 -3.97 0.94
N TRP A 53 4.50 -3.76 2.00
CA TRP A 53 3.96 -2.44 2.34
C TRP A 53 5.08 -1.47 2.73
N PHE A 54 6.07 -1.91 3.50
CA PHE A 54 7.22 -1.11 3.90
C PHE A 54 7.96 -0.54 2.67
N LEU A 55 8.14 -1.33 1.62
CA LEU A 55 8.81 -0.91 0.40
C LEU A 55 7.90 -0.09 -0.55
N THR A 56 6.63 -0.45 -0.68
CA THR A 56 5.74 0.15 -1.69
C THR A 56 5.06 1.44 -1.22
N THR A 57 4.69 1.54 0.05
CA THR A 57 3.94 2.70 0.57
C THR A 57 4.75 4.01 0.58
N PRO A 58 6.08 4.05 0.83
CA PRO A 58 6.88 5.27 0.63
C PRO A 58 6.84 5.77 -0.80
N ILE A 59 6.91 4.86 -1.78
CA ILE A 59 6.89 5.20 -3.20
C ILE A 59 5.51 5.76 -3.56
N MET A 60 4.42 5.13 -3.09
CA MET A 60 3.05 5.62 -3.28
C MET A 60 2.86 7.04 -2.72
N LEU A 61 3.35 7.31 -1.51
CA LEU A 61 3.32 8.64 -0.91
C LEU A 61 4.15 9.65 -1.71
N TYR A 62 5.35 9.26 -2.12
CA TYR A 62 6.19 10.09 -2.98
C TYR A 62 5.46 10.49 -4.27
N LEU A 63 4.74 9.58 -4.93
CA LEU A 63 3.96 9.89 -6.13
C LEU A 63 2.86 10.93 -5.85
N ILE A 64 2.05 10.71 -4.80
CA ILE A 64 0.95 11.62 -4.41
C ILE A 64 1.48 13.02 -4.07
N PHE A 65 2.54 13.08 -3.24
CA PHE A 65 3.10 14.34 -2.78
C PHE A 65 3.85 15.08 -3.89
N SER A 66 4.49 14.36 -4.81
CA SER A 66 5.14 14.95 -5.98
C SER A 66 4.14 15.56 -6.96
N LEU A 67 2.93 15.02 -7.10
CA LEU A 67 1.87 15.67 -7.89
C LEU A 67 1.54 17.07 -7.33
N ASN A 68 1.60 17.21 -6.02
CA ASN A 68 1.28 18.44 -5.30
C ASN A 68 2.50 19.33 -5.03
N ASN A 69 3.67 19.03 -5.64
CA ASN A 69 4.92 19.78 -5.46
C ASN A 69 5.32 19.98 -3.99
N MET A 70 5.01 19.01 -3.12
CA MET A 70 5.32 19.15 -1.69
C MET A 70 6.84 19.24 -1.45
N PRO A 71 7.31 20.08 -0.53
CA PRO A 71 8.73 20.13 -0.17
C PRO A 71 9.25 18.79 0.37
N LEU A 72 10.47 18.41 -0.04
CA LEU A 72 11.07 17.11 0.29
C LEU A 72 11.19 16.85 1.81
N ASN A 73 11.47 17.88 2.60
CA ASN A 73 11.53 17.76 4.06
C ASN A 73 10.19 17.35 4.67
N ARG A 74 9.07 17.92 4.20
CA ARG A 74 7.72 17.55 4.63
C ARG A 74 7.37 16.14 4.15
N MET A 75 7.68 15.82 2.89
CA MET A 75 7.51 14.46 2.37
C MET A 75 8.25 13.42 3.21
N ALA A 76 9.51 13.69 3.57
CA ALA A 76 10.35 12.78 4.34
C ALA A 76 9.76 12.49 5.73
N VAL A 77 9.24 13.50 6.42
CA VAL A 77 8.56 13.32 7.71
C VAL A 77 7.32 12.44 7.57
N LEU A 78 6.48 12.70 6.56
CA LEU A 78 5.25 11.91 6.33
C LEU A 78 5.56 10.47 5.91
N ILE A 79 6.60 10.26 5.10
CA ILE A 79 7.10 8.92 4.78
C ILE A 79 7.63 8.24 6.04
N ALA A 80 8.36 8.92 6.90
CA ALA A 80 8.82 8.35 8.17
C ALA A 80 7.65 7.95 9.09
N MET A 81 6.60 8.78 9.19
CA MET A 81 5.36 8.44 9.90
C MET A 81 4.70 7.19 9.30
N ASN A 82 4.69 7.06 7.98
CA ASN A 82 4.20 5.86 7.30
C ASN A 82 5.05 4.62 7.65
N GLN A 83 6.37 4.74 7.74
CA GLN A 83 7.21 3.61 8.15
C GLN A 83 6.97 3.22 9.62
N ILE A 84 6.71 4.18 10.50
CA ILE A 84 6.29 3.92 11.88
C ILE A 84 4.94 3.20 11.91
N MET A 85 3.98 3.60 11.07
CA MET A 85 2.68 2.95 10.93
C MET A 85 2.85 1.47 10.52
N ILE A 86 3.61 1.19 9.45
CA ILE A 86 3.84 -0.18 8.97
C ILE A 86 4.62 -1.02 10.00
N GLY A 87 5.67 -0.44 10.61
CA GLY A 87 6.45 -1.13 11.65
C GLY A 87 5.60 -1.47 12.87
N SER A 88 4.73 -0.55 13.31
CA SER A 88 3.80 -0.80 14.42
C SER A 88 2.80 -1.90 14.08
N GLY A 89 2.28 -1.94 12.85
CA GLY A 89 1.42 -3.03 12.41
C GLY A 89 2.11 -4.40 12.45
N TYR A 90 3.38 -4.49 12.04
CA TYR A 90 4.16 -5.71 12.15
C TYR A 90 4.36 -6.14 13.62
N MET A 91 4.71 -5.19 14.50
CA MET A 91 4.83 -5.46 15.94
C MET A 91 3.52 -5.93 16.58
N ALA A 92 2.37 -5.52 16.01
CA ALA A 92 1.05 -5.93 16.47
C ALA A 92 0.74 -7.42 16.23
N GLU A 93 1.58 -8.16 15.51
CA GLU A 93 1.52 -9.63 15.46
C GLU A 93 1.97 -10.31 16.76
N GLY A 94 2.74 -9.59 17.58
CA GLY A 94 3.34 -10.10 18.81
C GLY A 94 2.51 -9.84 20.07
N LYS A 95 3.22 -9.67 21.19
CA LYS A 95 2.62 -9.27 22.47
C LYS A 95 2.11 -7.83 22.38
N ASP A 96 1.09 -7.52 23.18
CA ASP A 96 0.50 -6.17 23.26
C ASP A 96 -0.02 -5.64 21.92
N ALA A 97 -0.57 -6.55 21.09
CA ALA A 97 -1.04 -6.27 19.74
C ALA A 97 -1.87 -4.98 19.60
N TRP A 98 -2.80 -4.74 20.53
CA TRP A 98 -3.65 -3.56 20.49
C TRP A 98 -2.91 -2.26 20.76
N PHE A 99 -1.86 -2.26 21.60
CA PHE A 99 -1.04 -1.08 21.83
C PHE A 99 -0.32 -0.66 20.54
N TRP A 100 0.35 -1.62 19.89
CA TRP A 100 1.03 -1.39 18.62
C TRP A 100 0.08 -1.03 17.49
N PHE A 101 -1.08 -1.68 17.41
CA PHE A 101 -2.12 -1.36 16.45
C PHE A 101 -2.61 0.09 16.59
N ILE A 102 -2.95 0.51 17.82
CA ILE A 102 -3.39 1.88 18.10
C ILE A 102 -2.28 2.88 17.75
N GLY A 103 -1.03 2.59 18.13
CA GLY A 103 0.13 3.41 17.76
C GLY A 103 0.28 3.57 16.25
N GLY A 104 0.09 2.50 15.48
CA GLY A 104 0.07 2.53 14.02
C GLY A 104 -1.05 3.41 13.47
N CYS A 105 -2.27 3.30 14.01
CA CYS A 105 -3.39 4.18 13.63
C CYS A 105 -3.11 5.66 13.92
N PHE A 106 -2.45 5.99 15.03
CA PHE A 106 -2.05 7.37 15.32
C PHE A 106 -1.00 7.89 14.33
N ALA A 107 -0.03 7.05 13.95
CA ALA A 107 0.97 7.40 12.94
C ALA A 107 0.36 7.65 11.54
N PHE A 108 -0.86 7.15 11.29
CA PHE A 108 -1.59 7.42 10.05
C PHE A 108 -2.27 8.80 10.03
N LEU A 109 -2.63 9.38 11.19
CA LEU A 109 -3.39 10.64 11.25
C LEU A 109 -2.69 11.84 10.59
N PRO A 110 -1.37 12.07 10.74
CA PRO A 110 -0.69 13.15 10.03
C PRO A 110 -0.77 13.00 8.51
N ILE A 111 -0.77 11.77 8.00
CA ILE A 111 -0.88 11.47 6.57
C ILE A 111 -2.31 11.78 6.08
N LEU A 112 -3.33 11.40 6.86
CA LEU A 112 -4.73 11.72 6.55
C LEU A 112 -4.98 13.23 6.55
N TYR A 113 -4.41 13.96 7.51
CA TYR A 113 -4.48 15.41 7.55
C TYR A 113 -3.88 16.03 6.28
N GLU A 114 -2.72 15.56 5.85
CA GLU A 114 -2.09 16.04 4.63
C GLU A 114 -2.97 15.75 3.41
N PHE A 115 -3.46 14.52 3.27
CA PHE A 115 -4.35 14.15 2.17
C PHE A 115 -5.62 14.99 2.09
N ALA A 116 -6.15 15.47 3.23
CA ALA A 116 -7.34 16.31 3.26
C ALA A 116 -7.11 17.73 2.69
N ILE A 117 -5.86 18.19 2.60
CA ILE A 117 -5.51 19.55 2.14
C ILE A 117 -4.83 19.59 0.77
N LEU A 118 -4.51 18.43 0.19
CA LEU A 118 -3.96 18.36 -1.17
C LEU A 118 -5.05 18.60 -2.22
N GLU A 119 -4.71 19.32 -3.27
CA GLU A 119 -5.67 19.76 -4.29
C GLU A 119 -5.59 18.92 -5.57
N LYS A 120 -4.42 18.33 -5.88
CA LYS A 120 -4.19 17.56 -7.10
C LYS A 120 -4.32 16.08 -6.86
N GLY A 121 -4.87 15.37 -7.84
CA GLY A 121 -4.99 13.92 -7.75
C GLY A 121 -6.04 13.43 -6.76
N ILE A 122 -7.13 14.19 -6.55
CA ILE A 122 -8.21 13.83 -5.61
C ILE A 122 -8.68 12.38 -5.77
N PRO A 123 -8.92 11.83 -7.00
CA PRO A 123 -9.33 10.45 -7.14
C PRO A 123 -8.31 9.43 -6.59
N LEU A 124 -7.00 9.63 -6.81
CA LEU A 124 -6.00 8.71 -6.26
C LEU A 124 -5.82 8.89 -4.75
N ILE A 125 -6.00 10.09 -4.22
CA ILE A 125 -5.99 10.34 -2.78
C ILE A 125 -7.16 9.62 -2.11
N VAL A 126 -8.38 9.78 -2.63
CA VAL A 126 -9.59 9.12 -2.10
C VAL A 126 -9.43 7.60 -2.16
N LEU A 127 -8.96 7.05 -3.28
CA LEU A 127 -8.68 5.62 -3.40
C LEU A 127 -7.68 5.15 -2.33
N THR A 128 -6.62 5.91 -2.12
CA THR A 128 -5.58 5.62 -1.13
C THR A 128 -6.16 5.63 0.28
N VAL A 129 -6.86 6.70 0.67
CA VAL A 129 -7.49 6.82 2.00
C VAL A 129 -8.44 5.66 2.27
N VAL A 130 -9.33 5.35 1.30
CA VAL A 130 -10.31 4.27 1.45
C VAL A 130 -9.60 2.92 1.59
N THR A 131 -8.70 2.58 0.67
CA THR A 131 -8.02 1.28 0.70
C THR A 131 -7.10 1.14 1.92
N TRP A 132 -6.34 2.18 2.28
CA TRP A 132 -5.43 2.18 3.43
C TRP A 132 -6.17 2.04 4.75
N SER A 133 -7.35 2.66 4.88
CA SER A 133 -8.20 2.53 6.06
C SER A 133 -8.82 1.13 6.20
N LEU A 134 -8.96 0.38 5.10
CA LEU A 134 -9.50 -0.99 5.15
C LEU A 134 -8.47 -2.03 5.61
N TYR A 135 -7.16 -1.80 5.44
CA TYR A 135 -6.13 -2.71 5.96
C TYR A 135 -6.22 -2.94 7.49
N PRO A 136 -6.26 -1.90 8.34
CA PRO A 136 -6.40 -2.09 9.79
C PRO A 136 -7.75 -2.70 10.18
N VAL A 137 -8.81 -2.51 9.36
CA VAL A 137 -10.10 -3.19 9.58
C VAL A 137 -9.95 -4.70 9.37
N VAL A 138 -9.32 -5.12 8.26
CA VAL A 138 -9.05 -6.55 8.00
C VAL A 138 -8.16 -7.14 9.10
N TRP A 139 -7.14 -6.41 9.54
CA TRP A 139 -6.29 -6.81 10.65
C TRP A 139 -7.11 -7.03 11.94
N ALA A 140 -7.97 -6.09 12.31
CA ALA A 140 -8.76 -6.16 13.54
C ALA A 140 -9.78 -7.31 13.51
N LEU A 141 -10.42 -7.55 12.36
CA LEU A 141 -11.33 -8.69 12.17
C LEU A 141 -10.58 -10.01 12.31
N PHE A 142 -9.38 -10.12 11.75
CA PHE A 142 -8.55 -11.31 11.87
C PHE A 142 -8.07 -11.54 13.30
N HIS A 143 -7.57 -10.49 13.97
CA HIS A 143 -7.09 -10.56 15.36
C HIS A 143 -8.21 -10.97 16.33
N LYS A 144 -9.45 -10.50 16.10
CA LYS A 144 -10.64 -10.93 16.84
C LYS A 144 -11.18 -12.31 16.44
N LYS A 145 -10.48 -13.04 15.55
CA LYS A 145 -10.86 -14.37 15.03
C LYS A 145 -12.21 -14.40 14.33
N LEU A 146 -12.63 -13.27 13.76
CA LEU A 146 -13.89 -13.15 13.00
C LEU A 146 -13.75 -13.60 11.54
N ILE A 147 -12.52 -13.64 11.02
CA ILE A 147 -12.21 -14.11 9.67
C ILE A 147 -11.06 -15.13 9.69
N THR A 148 -11.06 -16.04 8.71
CA THR A 148 -10.01 -17.07 8.58
C THR A 148 -8.72 -16.48 7.96
N PRO A 149 -7.56 -17.15 8.12
CA PRO A 149 -6.32 -16.74 7.43
C PRO A 149 -6.49 -16.66 5.91
N GLY A 150 -7.25 -17.58 5.30
CA GLY A 150 -7.56 -17.56 3.88
C GLY A 150 -8.35 -16.32 3.47
N THR A 151 -9.40 -15.97 4.24
CA THR A 151 -10.20 -14.77 4.02
C THR A 151 -9.35 -13.51 4.13
N ARG A 152 -8.54 -13.38 5.18
CA ARG A 152 -7.60 -12.26 5.37
C ARG A 152 -6.66 -12.12 4.18
N ASN A 153 -6.04 -13.21 3.73
CA ASN A 153 -5.09 -13.19 2.61
C ASN A 153 -5.77 -12.75 1.29
N ILE A 154 -7.01 -13.19 1.05
CA ILE A 154 -7.81 -12.73 -0.10
C ILE A 154 -8.14 -11.24 0.03
N SER A 155 -8.56 -10.78 1.20
CA SER A 155 -8.85 -9.36 1.47
C SER A 155 -7.63 -8.48 1.21
N TYR A 156 -6.46 -8.83 1.77
CA TYR A 156 -5.21 -8.11 1.49
C TYR A 156 -4.80 -8.18 0.02
N SER A 157 -5.05 -9.30 -0.65
CA SER A 157 -4.79 -9.43 -2.09
C SER A 157 -5.65 -8.52 -2.95
N PHE A 158 -6.92 -8.37 -2.59
CA PHE A 158 -7.82 -7.44 -3.26
C PHE A 158 -7.42 -5.99 -2.98
N LEU A 159 -7.18 -5.65 -1.70
CA LEU A 159 -6.72 -4.32 -1.31
C LEU A 159 -5.40 -3.94 -1.99
N ASP A 160 -4.43 -4.86 -2.06
CA ASP A 160 -3.16 -4.60 -2.74
C ASP A 160 -3.33 -4.32 -4.22
N PHE A 161 -4.17 -5.11 -4.90
CA PHE A 161 -4.44 -4.89 -6.31
C PHE A 161 -5.07 -3.51 -6.52
N THR A 162 -6.14 -3.21 -5.80
CA THR A 162 -6.88 -1.95 -5.91
C THR A 162 -6.00 -0.76 -5.53
N SER A 163 -5.29 -0.82 -4.40
CA SER A 163 -4.49 0.30 -3.90
C SER A 163 -3.26 0.58 -4.76
N LYS A 164 -2.69 -0.44 -5.43
CA LYS A 164 -1.45 -0.29 -6.20
C LYS A 164 -1.73 -0.05 -7.67
N ALA A 165 -2.44 -0.96 -8.32
CA ALA A 165 -2.78 -0.81 -9.73
C ALA A 165 -3.69 0.43 -9.91
N GLY A 166 -4.71 0.58 -9.06
CA GLY A 166 -5.61 1.74 -9.11
C GLY A 166 -4.88 3.07 -8.89
N LEU A 167 -3.98 3.15 -7.89
CA LEU A 167 -3.20 4.38 -7.66
C LEU A 167 -2.36 4.74 -8.87
N ILE A 168 -1.65 3.76 -9.46
CA ILE A 168 -0.78 3.99 -10.62
C ILE A 168 -1.58 4.42 -11.83
N THR A 169 -2.70 3.73 -12.12
CA THR A 169 -3.59 4.10 -13.21
C THR A 169 -4.05 5.54 -13.06
N LEU A 170 -4.54 5.92 -11.88
CA LEU A 170 -5.00 7.29 -11.61
C LEU A 170 -3.86 8.32 -11.65
N TYR A 171 -2.67 7.96 -11.15
CA TYR A 171 -1.48 8.82 -11.24
C TYR A 171 -1.07 9.09 -12.70
N LEU A 172 -1.06 8.07 -13.54
CA LEU A 172 -0.73 8.22 -14.96
C LEU A 172 -1.77 9.04 -15.73
N ILE A 173 -3.05 8.92 -15.36
CA ILE A 173 -4.13 9.76 -15.91
C ILE A 173 -3.90 11.22 -15.50
N GLU A 174 -3.62 11.49 -14.22
CA GLU A 174 -3.35 12.84 -13.72
C GLU A 174 -2.13 13.49 -14.40
N LYS A 175 -1.13 12.68 -14.74
CA LYS A 175 0.05 13.11 -15.52
C LYS A 175 -0.21 13.26 -17.02
N GLY A 176 -1.40 12.92 -17.51
CA GLY A 176 -1.73 12.90 -18.94
C GLY A 176 -1.00 11.81 -19.74
N GLN A 177 -0.38 10.86 -19.05
CA GLN A 177 0.37 9.74 -19.64
C GLN A 177 -0.54 8.57 -19.97
N LEU A 178 -1.72 8.44 -19.36
CA LEU A 178 -2.71 7.41 -19.69
C LEU A 178 -4.05 8.07 -20.05
N LYS A 179 -4.63 7.66 -21.18
CA LYS A 179 -5.99 8.02 -21.61
C LYS A 179 -6.83 6.76 -21.63
N ILE A 180 -8.04 6.82 -21.08
CA ILE A 180 -9.04 5.74 -21.07
C ILE A 180 -10.18 6.15 -21.99
#